data_AF-A0A3B9YY41-F1
#
_entry.id   AF-A0A3B9YY41-F1
#
_cell.length_a   1.000
_cell.length_b   1.000
_cell.length_c   1.000
_cell.angle_alpha   90.00
_cell.angle_beta   90.00
_cell.angle_gamma   90.00
#
_symmetry.space_group_name_H-M   'P 1'
#
loop_
_entity.id
_entity.type
_entity.pdbx_description
1 polymer ?
#
loop_
_entity_poly.entity_id
_entity_poly.type
_entity_poly.pdbx_seq_one_letter_code
_entity_poly.pdbx_strand_id
1 'polypeptide(L)' 'GPMMGQANVFFRYWPEKIQPVIDRYQGESRRLFTVLDRRLGEAEWMAGDYSIADIANWCWVR' A
#
# COMPACT_ATOMS: atom_id res chain seq x y z
N GLY A 1 3.45 1.75 2.25
CA GLY A 1 4.07 3.05 1.92
C GLY A 1 4.99 3.00 0.71
N PRO A 2 6.23 2.50 0.82
CA PRO A 2 7.23 2.61 -0.24
C PRO A 2 6.81 1.94 -1.56
N MET A 3 6.05 0.84 -1.50
CA MET A 3 5.57 0.13 -2.69
C MET A 3 4.55 0.92 -3.51
N MET A 4 3.63 1.66 -2.86
CA MET A 4 2.67 2.52 -3.57
C MET A 4 3.38 3.71 -4.23
N GLY A 5 4.40 4.27 -3.57
CA GLY A 5 5.25 5.32 -4.15
C GLY A 5 5.96 4.84 -5.41
N GLN A 6 6.61 3.67 -5.35
CA GLN A 6 7.29 3.07 -6.51
C GLN A 6 6.30 2.72 -7.62
N ALA A 7 5.12 2.19 -7.29
CA ALA A 7 4.07 1.93 -8.27
C ALA A 7 3.72 3.20 -9.07
N ASN A 8 3.56 4.34 -8.39
CA ASN A 8 3.29 5.62 -9.06
C ASN A 8 4.47 6.13 -9.88
N VAL A 9 5.72 5.95 -9.44
CA VAL A 9 6.91 6.31 -10.23
C VAL A 9 6.90 5.58 -11.57
N PHE A 10 6.86 4.24 -11.56
CA PHE A 10 6.91 3.45 -12.79
C PHE A 10 5.64 3.55 -13.63
N PHE A 11 4.47 3.73 -13.00
CA PHE A 11 3.21 3.82 -13.71
C PHE A 11 2.93 5.22 -14.28
N ARG A 12 3.29 6.31 -13.60
CA ARG A 12 2.92 7.68 -14.02
C ARG A 12 4.10 8.50 -14.53
N TYR A 13 5.24 8.43 -13.87
CA TYR A 13 6.34 9.39 -14.08
C TYR A 13 7.49 8.85 -14.93
N TRP A 14 7.65 7.52 -14.99
CA TRP A 14 8.73 6.92 -15.77
C TRP A 14 8.48 7.09 -17.28
N PRO A 15 9.50 7.48 -18.08
CA PRO A 15 9.34 7.76 -19.51
C PRO A 15 8.79 6.57 -20.31
N GLU A 16 9.18 5.36 -19.93
CA GLU A 16 8.80 4.12 -20.60
C GLU A 16 7.97 3.21 -19.71
N LYS A 17 7.06 2.44 -20.30
CA LYS A 17 6.25 1.46 -19.55
C LYS A 17 6.98 0.12 -19.50
N ILE A 18 7.50 -0.20 -18.32
CA ILE A 18 8.13 -1.50 -18.04
C ILE A 18 7.09 -2.38 -17.33
N GLN A 19 6.26 -3.08 -18.11
CA GLN A 19 5.09 -3.81 -17.58
C GLN A 19 5.41 -4.75 -16.41
N PRO A 20 6.47 -5.59 -16.44
CA PRO A 20 6.79 -6.48 -15.32
C PRO A 20 7.12 -5.74 -14.01
N VAL A 21 7.70 -4.55 -14.11
CA VAL A 21 8.03 -3.70 -12.95
C VAL A 21 6.78 -3.06 -12.39
N ILE A 22 5.90 -2.57 -13.26
CA ILE A 22 4.59 -2.02 -12.88
C ILE A 22 3.76 -3.09 -12.16
N ASP A 23 3.64 -4.28 -12.75
CA ASP A 23 2.88 -5.40 -12.18
C ASP A 23 3.40 -5.81 -10.82
N ARG A 24 4.73 -5.84 -10.63
CA ARG A 24 5.36 -6.14 -9.34
C ARG A 24 4.92 -5.14 -8.26
N TYR A 25 5.05 -3.84 -8.52
CA TYR A 25 4.73 -2.82 -7.50
C TYR A 25 3.23 -2.66 -7.26
N GLN A 26 2.40 -2.79 -8.29
CA GLN A 26 0.95 -2.79 -8.13
C GLN A 26 0.45 -4.04 -7.42
N GLY A 27 0.98 -5.22 -7.76
CA GLY A 27 0.66 -6.48 -7.12
C GLY A 27 1.01 -6.45 -5.63
N GLU A 28 2.20 -5.98 -5.28
CA GLU A 28 2.58 -5.85 -3.86
C GLU A 28 1.74 -4.80 -3.12
N SER A 29 1.41 -3.68 -3.76
CA SER A 29 0.52 -2.69 -3.15
C SER A 29 -0.86 -3.28 -2.85
N ARG A 30 -1.41 -4.08 -3.77
CA ARG A 30 -2.67 -4.80 -3.57
C ARG A 30 -2.57 -5.80 -2.42
N ARG A 31 -1.47 -6.58 -2.36
CA ARG A 31 -1.23 -7.53 -1.25
C ARG A 31 -1.20 -6.83 0.10
N LEU A 32 -0.53 -5.68 0.21
CA LEU A 32 -0.49 -4.88 1.44
C LEU A 32 -1.88 -4.36 1.84
N PHE A 33 -2.70 -3.94 0.89
CA PHE A 33 -4.09 -3.57 1.18
C PHE A 33 -4.91 -4.76 1.67
N THR A 34 -4.74 -5.95 1.09
CA THR A 34 -5.41 -7.16 1.59
C THR A 34 -5.00 -7.51 3.02
N VAL A 35 -3.72 -7.32 3.38
CA VAL A 35 -3.25 -7.52 4.77
C VAL A 35 -3.89 -6.52 5.72
N LEU A 36 -3.97 -5.26 5.32
CA LEU A 36 -4.59 -4.20 6.11
C LEU A 36 -6.09 -4.46 6.33
N ASP A 37 -6.81 -4.75 5.24
CA ASP A 37 -8.24 -5.05 5.24
C ASP A 37 -8.58 -6.24 6.14
N ARG A 38 -7.82 -7.34 6.03
CA ARG A 38 -7.99 -8.50 6.91
C ARG A 38 -7.78 -8.14 8.38
N ARG A 39 -6.74 -7.37 8.69
CA ARG A 39 -6.45 -6.98 10.08
C ARG A 39 -7.57 -6.12 10.67
N LEU A 40 -8.07 -5.17 9.89
CA LEU A 40 -9.17 -4.28 10.31
C LEU A 40 -10.54 -4.98 10.30
N GLY A 41 -10.68 -6.11 9.60
CA GLY A 41 -11.83 -6.99 9.73
C GLY A 41 -11.88 -7.74 11.07
N GLU A 42 -10.74 -7.89 11.75
CA GLU A 42 -10.62 -8.61 13.03
C GLU A 42 -10.44 -7.66 14.24
N ALA A 43 -10.07 -6.39 14.02
CA ALA A 43 -9.91 -5.40 15.08
C ALA A 43 -10.22 -3.98 14.60
N GLU A 44 -10.66 -3.12 15.52
CA GLU A 44 -10.98 -1.72 15.24
C GLU A 44 -9.75 -0.91 14.78
N TRP A 45 -8.58 -1.16 15.39
CA TRP A 45 -7.32 -0.49 15.06
C TRP A 45 -6.19 -1.49 14.81
N MET A 46 -5.17 -1.04 14.09
CA MET A 46 -4.07 -1.88 13.63
C MET A 46 -3.33 -2.59 14.77
N ALA A 47 -3.11 -1.89 15.89
CA ALA A 47 -2.33 -2.37 17.02
C ALA A 47 -3.14 -2.50 18.32
N GLY A 48 -4.47 -2.66 18.23
CA GLY A 48 -5.36 -2.73 19.39
C GLY A 48 -5.97 -1.37 19.69
N ASP A 49 -5.22 -0.50 20.36
CA ASP A 49 -5.62 0.91 20.53
C ASP A 49 -5.13 1.75 19.35
N TYR A 50 -5.82 2.88 19.12
CA TYR A 50 -5.41 3.84 18.11
C TYR A 50 -3.98 4.32 18.34
N SER A 51 -3.16 4.27 17.30
CA SER A 51 -1.72 4.52 17.43
C SER A 51 -1.10 5.15 16.20
N ILE A 52 0.21 5.41 16.29
CA ILE A 52 1.02 5.83 15.14
C ILE A 52 0.96 4.83 13.98
N ALA A 53 0.62 3.55 14.22
CA ALA A 53 0.49 2.57 13.16
C ALA A 53 -0.70 2.89 12.24
N ASP A 54 -1.81 3.35 12.80
CA ASP A 54 -3.02 3.72 12.05
C ASP A 54 -2.74 4.98 11.21
N ILE A 55 -2.12 6.00 11.82
CA ILE A 55 -1.73 7.24 11.13
C ILE A 55 -0.78 6.93 9.97
N ALA A 56 0.26 6.12 10.23
CA ALA A 56 1.27 5.79 9.23
C ALA A 56 0.67 5.03 8.03
N ASN A 57 -0.33 4.18 8.23
CA ASN A 57 -1.00 3.46 7.15
C ASN A 57 -2.04 4.32 6.43
N TRP A 58 -2.81 5.14 7.15
CA TRP A 58 -3.83 6.02 6.58
C TRP A 58 -3.30 6.93 5.46
N CYS A 59 -2.10 7.49 5.65
CA CYS A 59 -1.46 8.35 4.64
C CYS A 59 -1.23 7.69 3.27
N TRP A 60 -1.27 6.36 3.19
CA TRP A 60 -1.01 5.61 1.95
C TRP A 60 -2.23 4.90 1.37
N VAL A 61 -3.35 4.84 2.10
CA VAL A 61 -4.54 4.06 1.74
C VAL A 61 -5.66 4.95 1.20
N ARG A 62 -5.65 6.25 1.51
CA ARG A 62 -6.64 7.23 1.05
C ARG A 62 -6.60 7.54 -0.45
#